data_AF-A0A8T5U3G5-F1
#
_entry.id   AF-A0A8T5U3G5-F1
#
_cell.length_a   1.000
_cell.length_b   1.000
_cell.length_c   1.000
_cell.angle_alpha   90.00
_cell.angle_beta   90.00
_cell.angle_gamma   90.00
#
_symmetry.space_group_name_H-M   'P 1'
#
loop_
_entity.id
_entity.type
_entity.pdbx_description
1 polymer ?
#
loop_
_entity_poly.entity_id
_entity_poly.type
_entity_poly.pdbx_seq_one_letter_code
_entity_poly.pdbx_strand_id
1 'polypeptide(L)'
;MKILAFSVKKKGIKNPRIQKKKVKTIQEKAERFASIIVSLVNGGAPFLGGTIPLIPFFLTEKASIFTFIQSFLIIFVCIVLLGSFIGFISQESILKNILQMLAAFGITMVISILLLH
;
A
#
# COMPACT_ATOMS: atom_id res chain seq x y z
N MET A 1 -78.23 17.70 -6.41
CA MET A 1 -77.01 17.03 -5.94
C MET A 1 -76.02 16.94 -7.09
N LYS A 2 -74.92 17.71 -7.06
CA LYS A 2 -73.84 17.65 -8.06
C LYS A 2 -72.65 16.90 -7.46
N ILE A 3 -72.22 15.85 -8.15
CA ILE A 3 -71.04 15.05 -7.83
C ILE A 3 -69.80 15.87 -8.26
N LEU A 4 -68.97 16.27 -7.30
CA LEU A 4 -67.66 16.87 -7.57
C LEU A 4 -66.61 15.75 -7.55
N ALA A 5 -66.21 15.31 -8.74
CA ALA A 5 -65.09 14.40 -8.92
C ALA A 5 -63.77 15.16 -8.74
N PHE A 6 -63.02 14.82 -7.69
CA PHE A 6 -61.70 15.37 -7.44
C PHE A 6 -60.65 14.54 -8.20
N SER A 7 -60.10 15.10 -9.29
CA SER A 7 -59.05 14.46 -10.09
C SER A 7 -57.69 14.60 -9.40
N VAL A 8 -57.21 13.51 -8.79
CA VAL A 8 -55.89 13.45 -8.17
C VAL A 8 -54.83 13.23 -9.25
N LYS A 9 -54.04 14.28 -9.53
CA LYS A 9 -52.88 14.27 -10.42
C LYS A 9 -51.80 13.32 -9.89
N LYS A 10 -51.62 12.17 -10.53
CA LYS A 10 -50.63 11.14 -10.19
C LYS A 10 -49.21 11.65 -10.47
N LYS A 11 -48.53 12.17 -9.46
CA LYS A 11 -47.11 12.54 -9.51
C LYS A 11 -46.28 11.26 -9.68
N GLY A 12 -45.58 11.14 -10.82
CA GLY A 12 -44.77 9.97 -11.16
C GLY A 12 -43.72 9.67 -10.09
N ILE A 13 -43.89 8.54 -9.40
CA ILE A 13 -42.98 8.02 -8.39
C ILE A 13 -41.72 7.53 -9.12
N LYS A 14 -40.62 8.28 -9.07
CA LYS A 14 -39.32 7.79 -9.56
C LYS A 14 -38.88 6.62 -8.65
N ASN A 15 -38.90 5.41 -9.21
CA ASN A 15 -38.60 4.16 -8.50
C ASN A 15 -37.14 4.14 -7.99
N PRO A 16 -36.88 4.07 -6.66
CA PRO A 16 -35.53 4.10 -6.09
C PRO A 16 -34.64 2.89 -6.47
N ARG A 17 -35.23 1.83 -7.05
CA ARG A 17 -34.50 0.62 -7.46
C ARG A 17 -33.52 0.82 -8.62
N ILE A 18 -33.73 1.83 -9.47
CA ILE A 18 -32.88 2.07 -10.65
C ILE A 18 -31.54 2.72 -10.24
N GLN A 19 -31.51 3.49 -9.16
CA GLN A 19 -30.28 4.16 -8.69
C GLN A 19 -29.29 3.18 -8.03
N LYS A 20 -29.76 2.16 -7.30
CA LYS A 20 -28.90 1.17 -6.64
C LYS A 20 -28.07 0.31 -7.61
N LYS A 21 -28.53 0.10 -8.84
CA LYS A 21 -27.81 -0.73 -9.83
C LYS A 21 -26.65 0.03 -10.50
N LYS A 22 -26.81 1.33 -10.79
CA LYS A 22 -25.75 2.16 -11.39
C LYS A 22 -24.61 2.49 -10.40
N VAL A 23 -24.92 2.66 -9.12
CA VAL A 23 -23.89 2.97 -8.11
C VAL A 23 -22.95 1.78 -7.90
N LYS A 24 -23.49 0.56 -7.83
CA LYS A 24 -22.69 -0.68 -7.73
C LYS A 24 -21.67 -0.81 -8.86
N THR A 25 -22.06 -0.47 -10.11
CA THR A 25 -21.14 -0.59 -11.25
C THR A 25 -19.98 0.41 -11.22
N ILE A 26 -20.16 1.59 -10.62
CA ILE A 26 -19.07 2.57 -10.49
C ILE A 26 -18.15 2.18 -9.33
N GLN A 27 -18.73 1.73 -8.21
CA GLN A 27 -17.97 1.19 -7.07
C GLN A 27 -17.15 -0.03 -7.49
N GLU A 28 -17.75 -0.99 -8.19
CA GLU A 28 -17.06 -2.20 -8.68
C GLU A 28 -15.91 -1.88 -9.64
N LYS A 29 -16.07 -0.87 -10.51
CA LYS A 29 -14.96 -0.39 -11.35
C LYS A 29 -13.85 0.27 -10.53
N ALA A 30 -14.20 1.07 -9.54
CA ALA A 30 -13.24 1.71 -8.64
C ALA A 30 -12.51 0.67 -7.79
N GLU A 31 -13.20 -0.35 -7.28
CA GLU A 31 -12.64 -1.47 -6.53
C GLU A 31 -11.69 -2.29 -7.40
N ARG A 32 -12.07 -2.61 -8.64
CA ARG A 32 -11.17 -3.28 -9.60
C ARG A 32 -9.92 -2.45 -9.86
N PHE A 33 -10.08 -1.15 -10.10
CA PHE A 33 -8.93 -0.27 -10.33
C PHE A 33 -8.02 -0.20 -9.11
N ALA A 34 -8.59 0.05 -7.92
CA ALA A 34 -7.84 0.07 -6.66
C ALA A 34 -7.13 -1.27 -6.41
N SER A 35 -7.78 -2.40 -6.67
CA SER A 35 -7.18 -3.73 -6.51
C SER A 35 -5.95 -3.92 -7.41
N ILE A 36 -6.00 -3.45 -8.67
CA ILE A 36 -4.85 -3.50 -9.59
C ILE A 36 -3.71 -2.63 -9.07
N ILE A 37 -4.00 -1.40 -8.64
CA ILE A 37 -2.97 -0.49 -8.13
C ILE A 37 -2.35 -1.04 -6.84
N VAL A 38 -3.18 -1.52 -5.91
CA VAL A 38 -2.73 -2.07 -4.63
C VAL A 38 -1.87 -3.31 -4.86
N SER A 39 -2.24 -4.21 -5.77
CA SER A 39 -1.43 -5.40 -6.05
C SER A 39 -0.08 -5.05 -6.70
N LEU A 40 -0.06 -4.06 -7.60
CA LEU A 40 1.18 -3.56 -8.20
C LEU A 40 2.10 -2.93 -7.15
N VAL A 41 1.58 -2.10 -6.26
CA VAL A 41 2.37 -1.46 -5.20
C VAL A 41 2.84 -2.50 -4.18
N ASN A 42 1.97 -3.41 -3.75
CA ASN A 42 2.28 -4.43 -2.75
C ASN A 42 3.27 -5.48 -3.26
N GLY A 43 3.32 -5.74 -4.57
CA GLY A 43 4.34 -6.60 -5.18
C GLY A 43 5.63 -5.83 -5.53
N GLY A 44 5.49 -4.67 -6.15
CA GLY A 44 6.61 -3.86 -6.64
C GLY A 44 7.47 -3.29 -5.52
N ALA A 45 6.86 -2.82 -4.43
CA ALA A 45 7.62 -2.20 -3.34
C ALA A 45 8.56 -3.21 -2.63
N PRO A 46 8.12 -4.42 -2.21
CA PRO A 46 9.04 -5.42 -1.67
C PRO A 46 10.08 -5.90 -2.68
N PHE A 47 9.72 -6.05 -3.96
CA PHE A 47 10.66 -6.41 -5.02
C PHE A 47 11.81 -5.39 -5.13
N LEU A 48 11.47 -4.11 -5.24
CA LEU A 48 12.46 -3.03 -5.27
C LEU A 48 13.23 -2.95 -3.95
N GLY A 49 12.55 -3.09 -2.81
CA GLY A 49 13.15 -3.08 -1.48
C GLY A 49 14.22 -4.17 -1.30
N GLY A 50 14.00 -5.37 -1.86
CA GLY A 50 14.99 -6.44 -1.87
C GLY A 50 16.08 -6.29 -2.92
N THR A 51 15.77 -5.70 -4.08
CA THR A 51 16.71 -5.61 -5.21
C THR A 51 17.69 -4.43 -5.10
N ILE A 52 17.24 -3.28 -4.59
CA ILE A 52 18.08 -2.07 -4.49
C ILE A 52 19.37 -2.31 -3.66
N PRO A 53 19.34 -2.99 -2.51
CA PRO A 53 20.55 -3.35 -1.77
C PRO A 53 21.54 -4.21 -2.55
N LEU A 54 21.10 -4.92 -3.58
CA LEU A 54 21.95 -5.81 -4.39
C LEU A 54 22.72 -5.06 -5.48
N ILE A 55 22.41 -3.78 -5.74
CA ILE A 55 23.09 -2.97 -6.76
C ILE A 55 24.62 -3.01 -6.66
N PRO A 56 25.26 -2.86 -5.48
CA PRO A 56 26.72 -2.94 -5.38
C PRO A 56 27.30 -4.29 -5.81
N PHE A 57 26.53 -5.37 -5.66
CA PHE A 57 26.93 -6.71 -6.07
C PHE A 57 26.85 -6.92 -7.59
N PHE A 58 25.97 -6.22 -8.29
CA PHE A 58 25.93 -6.24 -9.76
C PHE A 58 27.09 -5.46 -10.41
N LEU A 59 27.70 -4.52 -9.67
CA LEU A 59 28.77 -3.65 -10.17
C LEU A 59 30.18 -4.17 -9.87
N THR A 60 30.31 -5.28 -9.15
CA THR A 60 31.61 -5.90 -8.80
C THR A 60 31.67 -7.34 -9.30
N GLU A 61 32.83 -7.76 -9.79
CA GLU A 61 33.05 -9.16 -10.21
C GLU A 61 33.26 -10.11 -9.02
N LYS A 62 33.79 -9.58 -7.91
CA LYS A 62 34.03 -10.34 -6.68
C LYS A 62 33.41 -9.61 -5.50
N ALA A 63 32.61 -10.34 -4.71
CA ALA A 63 32.05 -9.84 -3.47
C ALA A 63 33.17 -9.64 -2.44
N SER A 64 33.48 -8.37 -2.14
CA SER A 64 34.40 -7.98 -1.07
C SER A 64 33.62 -7.52 0.15
N ILE A 65 34.28 -7.47 1.32
CA ILE A 65 33.74 -6.85 2.53
C ILE A 65 33.28 -5.40 2.27
N PHE A 66 33.96 -4.69 1.37
CA PHE A 66 33.58 -3.33 0.98
C PHE A 66 32.23 -3.30 0.26
N THR A 67 31.98 -4.24 -0.66
CA THR A 67 30.69 -4.39 -1.35
C THR A 67 29.56 -4.68 -0.35
N PHE A 68 29.84 -5.50 0.65
CA PHE A 68 28.89 -5.80 1.72
C PHE A 68 28.55 -4.56 2.54
N ILE A 69 29.54 -3.77 2.94
CA ILE A 69 29.34 -2.51 3.68
C ILE A 69 28.51 -1.52 2.84
N GLN A 70 28.78 -1.39 1.54
CA GLN A 70 27.99 -0.54 0.65
C GLN A 70 26.53 -0.98 0.56
N SER A 71 26.29 -2.29 0.42
CA SER A 71 24.94 -2.85 0.42
C SER A 71 24.20 -2.58 1.74
N PHE A 72 24.89 -2.77 2.87
CA PHE A 72 24.31 -2.52 4.18
C PHE A 72 24.00 -1.04 4.42
N LEU A 73 24.84 -0.14 3.90
CA LEU A 73 24.59 1.30 3.92
C LEU A 73 23.32 1.65 3.13
N ILE A 74 23.13 1.05 1.96
CA ILE A 74 21.91 1.23 1.16
C ILE A 74 20.68 0.76 1.93
N ILE A 75 20.74 -0.43 2.56
CA ILE A 75 19.65 -0.94 3.41
C ILE A 75 19.32 0.05 4.53
N PHE A 76 20.34 0.55 5.22
CA PHE A 76 20.16 1.50 6.32
C PHE A 76 19.49 2.80 5.85
N VAL A 77 19.97 3.37 4.73
CA VAL A 77 19.37 4.57 4.12
C VAL A 77 17.92 4.30 3.72
N CYS A 78 17.62 3.17 3.09
CA CYS A 78 16.26 2.78 2.74
C CYS A 78 15.36 2.67 3.98
N ILE A 79 15.83 2.04 5.07
CA ILE A 79 15.08 1.93 6.33
C ILE A 79 14.76 3.31 6.91
N VAL A 80 15.75 4.21 6.97
CA VAL A 80 15.56 5.56 7.50
C VAL A 80 14.57 6.35 6.65
N LEU A 81 14.69 6.28 5.32
CA LEU A 81 13.78 6.96 4.40
C LEU A 81 12.36 6.40 4.48
N LEU A 82 12.18 5.08 4.45
CA LEU A 82 10.86 4.45 4.58
C LEU A 82 10.26 4.74 5.97
N GLY A 83 11.04 4.60 7.04
CA GLY A 83 10.59 4.87 8.40
C GLY A 83 10.17 6.32 8.59
N SER A 84 10.90 7.25 7.97
CA SER A 84 10.56 8.68 7.97
C SER A 84 9.28 8.96 7.18
N PHE A 85 9.15 8.35 5.99
CA PHE A 85 7.99 8.51 5.14
C PHE A 85 6.72 7.95 5.79
N ILE A 86 6.82 6.76 6.40
CA ILE A 86 5.72 6.14 7.15
C ILE A 86 5.39 7.01 8.37
N GLY A 87 6.40 7.50 9.11
CA GLY A 87 6.23 8.51 10.18
C GLY A 87 5.39 9.70 9.76
N PHE A 88 5.79 10.33 8.65
CA PHE A 88 5.12 11.51 8.11
C PHE A 88 3.68 11.23 7.67
N ILE A 89 3.44 10.15 6.90
CA ILE A 89 2.08 9.85 6.40
C ILE A 89 1.15 9.35 7.51
N SER A 90 1.68 8.68 8.53
CA SER A 90 0.91 8.18 9.67
C SER A 90 0.58 9.26 10.71
N GLN A 91 1.04 10.51 10.55
CA GLN A 91 0.91 11.57 11.57
C GLN A 91 1.48 11.15 12.94
N GLU A 92 2.46 10.25 12.92
CA GLU A 92 3.14 9.72 14.10
C GLU A 92 4.56 10.29 14.19
N SER A 93 5.20 10.12 15.34
CA SER A 93 6.58 10.60 15.48
C SER A 93 7.52 9.82 14.55
N ILE A 94 8.15 10.54 13.61
CA ILE A 94 9.11 10.05 12.62
C ILE A 94 10.17 9.14 13.25
N LEU A 95 10.77 9.56 14.37
CA LEU A 95 11.80 8.79 15.06
C LEU A 95 11.30 7.44 15.59
N LYS A 96 10.07 7.35 16.08
CA LYS A 96 9.50 6.06 16.54
C LYS A 96 9.36 5.10 15.38
N ASN A 97 8.90 5.58 14.21
CA ASN A 97 8.72 4.71 13.04
C ASN A 97 10.05 4.24 12.44
N ILE A 98 11.09 5.10 12.42
CA ILE A 98 12.45 4.67 12.04
C ILE A 98 12.94 3.58 13.01
N LEU A 99 12.80 3.80 14.32
CA LEU A 99 13.26 2.83 15.32
C LEU A 99 12.46 1.52 15.25
N GLN A 100 11.17 1.58 14.99
CA GLN A 100 10.32 0.41 14.78
C GLN A 100 10.73 -0.38 13.54
N MET A 101 11.07 0.30 12.44
CA MET A 101 11.58 -0.39 11.24
C MET A 101 12.97 -1.00 11.46
N LEU A 102 13.87 -0.33 12.19
CA LEU A 102 15.15 -0.89 12.57
C LEU A 102 15.00 -2.12 13.48
N ALA A 103 14.08 -2.05 14.45
CA ALA A 103 13.76 -3.19 15.32
C ALA A 103 13.16 -4.36 14.50
N ALA A 104 12.23 -4.08 13.59
CA ALA A 104 11.67 -5.10 12.70
C ALA A 104 12.76 -5.75 11.85
N PHE A 105 13.66 -4.96 11.26
CA PHE A 105 14.81 -5.47 10.52
C PHE A 105 15.68 -6.40 11.39
N GLY A 106 16.08 -5.95 12.58
CA GLY A 106 16.87 -6.76 13.51
C GLY A 106 16.17 -8.07 13.92
N ILE A 107 14.89 -8.01 14.26
CA ILE A 107 14.08 -9.18 14.62
C ILE A 107 14.01 -10.15 13.44
N THR A 108 13.70 -9.67 12.23
CA THR A 108 13.64 -10.53 11.04
C THR A 108 14.98 -11.16 10.73
N MET A 109 16.09 -10.45 10.89
CA MET A 109 17.44 -10.99 10.70
C MET A 109 17.73 -12.12 11.69
N VAL A 110 17.40 -11.94 12.98
CA VAL A 110 17.57 -12.98 14.01
C VAL A 110 16.73 -14.20 13.67
N ILE A 111 15.46 -14.01 13.29
CA ILE A 111 14.57 -15.10 12.90
C ILE A 111 15.11 -15.83 11.67
N SER A 112 15.63 -15.11 10.66
CA SER A 112 16.21 -15.71 9.47
C SER A 112 17.45 -16.55 9.79
N ILE A 113 18.33 -16.08 10.68
CA ILE A 113 19.50 -16.85 11.13
C ILE A 113 19.07 -18.10 11.90
N LEU A 114 18.09 -17.97 12.80
CA LEU A 114 17.58 -19.09 13.59
C LEU A 114 16.89 -20.15 12.72
N LEU A 115 16.17 -19.74 11.67
CA LEU A 115 15.48 -20.66 10.77
C LEU A 115 16.42 -21.31 9.75
N LEU A 116 17.54 -20.66 9.42
CA LEU A 116 18.54 -21.20 8.50
C LEU A 116 19.45 -22.25 9.16
N HIS A 117 19.53 -22.29 10.48
CA HIS A 117 20.30 -23.27 11.25
C HIS A 117 19.42 -24.41 11.77
#